data_AF-A0A2D9N3H9-F1
#
_entry.id   AF-A0A2D9N3H9-F1
#
_cell.length_a   1.000
_cell.length_b   1.000
_cell.length_c   1.000
_cell.angle_alpha   90.00
_cell.angle_beta   90.00
_cell.angle_gamma   90.00
#
_symmetry.space_group_name_H-M   'P 1'
#
loop_
_entity.id
_entity.type
_entity.pdbx_description
1 polymer ?
#
loop_
_entity_poly.entity_id
_entity_poly.type
_entity_poly.pdbx_seq_one_letter_code
_entity_poly.pdbx_strand_id
1 'polypeptide(L)'
;MLIMEQAPDKKILSDITVHMKYAKFKPELERRETWSEICQRNMDMHIKTYPQLEQDIRDVYEHFVVPKKVLPSMRSMQFGGKPIEISPNRVYNCAYMPIDSHIAFSEAMFLLLGGTGVGYSVQRHHVDLMREIHKPNLNRQRRYLVNDSIEGWADAVKILMECYTGIRTSSPVFDYSDIRPKGSLLKTSGGKAPGSQPLRKCLVLIENLLQNIPNGTKLSPIQAHDIMCHIADAVLSG
;
A
#
# COMPACT_ATOMS: atom_id res chain seq x y z
N MET A 1 -23.79 16.03 42.12
CA MET A 1 -24.21 15.99 40.70
C MET A 1 -23.50 17.13 40.00
N LEU A 2 -23.06 16.91 38.75
CA LEU A 2 -22.32 17.81 37.84
C LEU A 2 -20.79 17.66 37.86
N ILE A 3 -20.30 16.52 37.37
CA ILE A 3 -19.12 16.54 36.51
C ILE A 3 -19.62 17.08 35.17
N MET A 4 -19.33 18.35 34.88
CA MET A 4 -19.51 18.88 33.52
C MET A 4 -18.37 18.32 32.67
N GLU A 5 -18.66 17.27 31.88
CA GLU A 5 -17.83 16.89 30.73
C GLU A 5 -17.86 18.03 29.71
N GLN A 6 -16.99 19.04 29.87
CA GLN A 6 -16.73 19.97 28.78
C GLN A 6 -16.03 19.20 27.66
N ALA A 7 -16.70 19.10 26.51
CA ALA A 7 -16.10 18.55 25.31
C ALA A 7 -14.77 19.27 25.04
N PRO A 8 -13.69 18.53 24.70
CA PRO A 8 -12.38 19.13 24.47
C PRO A 8 -12.46 20.22 23.40
N ASP A 9 -11.75 21.33 23.65
CA ASP A 9 -11.66 22.47 22.71
C ASP A 9 -11.30 21.94 21.30
N LYS A 10 -12.09 22.33 20.29
CA LYS A 10 -11.89 21.95 18.89
C LYS A 10 -10.47 22.26 18.41
N LYS A 11 -9.87 23.32 18.94
CA LYS A 11 -8.48 23.69 18.63
C LYS A 11 -7.50 22.64 19.15
N ILE A 12 -7.68 22.17 20.37
CA ILE A 12 -6.85 21.12 20.98
C ILE A 12 -6.97 19.83 20.18
N LEU A 13 -8.19 19.42 19.81
CA LEU A 13 -8.42 18.23 19.00
C LEU A 13 -7.74 18.33 17.62
N SER A 14 -7.81 19.50 16.98
CA SER A 14 -7.12 19.77 15.72
C SER A 14 -5.61 19.63 15.89
N ASP A 15 -5.03 20.25 16.90
CA ASP A 15 -3.58 20.28 17.11
C ASP A 15 -3.03 18.88 17.45
N ILE A 16 -3.74 18.11 18.28
CA ILE A 16 -3.43 16.70 18.55
C ILE A 16 -3.49 15.88 17.25
N THR A 17 -4.51 16.10 16.41
CA THR A 17 -4.64 15.38 15.14
C THR A 17 -3.49 15.69 14.20
N VAL A 18 -3.11 16.96 14.05
CA VAL A 18 -1.96 17.39 13.25
C VAL A 18 -0.68 16.71 13.74
N HIS A 19 -0.44 16.76 15.05
CA HIS A 19 0.75 16.18 15.66
C HIS A 19 0.84 14.66 15.48
N MET A 20 -0.28 13.95 15.67
CA MET A 20 -0.30 12.49 15.65
C MET A 20 -0.32 11.88 14.24
N LYS A 21 -0.91 12.58 13.26
CA LYS A 21 -1.16 12.00 11.92
C LYS A 21 -0.30 12.58 10.81
N TYR A 22 0.15 13.83 10.93
CA TYR A 22 0.78 14.56 9.81
C TYR A 22 2.22 14.99 10.10
N ALA A 23 2.51 15.35 11.35
CA ALA A 23 3.81 15.86 11.74
C ALA A 23 4.87 14.74 11.74
N LYS A 24 5.88 14.85 10.88
CA LYS A 24 7.03 13.93 10.88
C LYS A 24 7.96 14.26 12.05
N PHE A 25 8.64 13.23 12.57
CA PHE A 25 9.67 13.42 13.58
C PHE A 25 10.96 13.92 12.89
N LYS A 26 11.57 14.96 13.47
CA LYS A 26 12.86 15.54 13.05
C LYS A 26 13.93 15.13 14.07
N PRO A 27 14.71 14.07 13.82
CA PRO A 27 15.69 13.55 14.79
C PRO A 27 16.67 14.61 15.28
N GLU A 28 17.11 15.51 14.39
CA GLU A 28 18.05 16.58 14.67
C GLU A 28 17.51 17.66 15.61
N LEU A 29 16.18 17.79 15.73
CA LEU A 29 15.52 18.73 16.63
C LEU A 29 14.80 18.05 17.81
N GLU A 30 14.86 16.71 17.87
CA GLU A 30 14.18 15.87 18.87
C GLU A 30 12.67 16.17 19.05
N ARG A 31 12.01 16.66 17.99
CA ARG A 31 10.59 17.03 18.02
C ARG A 31 9.89 16.68 16.72
N ARG A 32 8.56 16.78 16.71
CA ARG A 32 7.77 16.71 15.47
C ARG A 32 7.65 18.08 14.80
N GLU A 33 7.33 18.06 13.52
CA GLU A 33 7.02 19.24 12.72
C GLU A 33 5.86 20.07 13.31
N THR A 34 5.97 21.39 13.18
CA THR A 34 4.87 22.33 13.36
C THR A 34 3.98 22.38 12.11
N TRP A 35 2.80 22.98 12.22
CA TRP A 35 1.91 23.18 11.08
C TRP A 35 2.59 23.90 9.90
N SER A 36 3.34 24.97 10.18
CA SER A 36 4.06 25.72 9.15
C SER A 36 5.14 24.88 8.47
N GLU A 37 5.85 24.03 9.22
CA GLU A 37 6.86 23.12 8.67
C GLU A 37 6.23 22.03 7.78
N ILE A 38 5.06 21.51 8.15
CA ILE A 38 4.30 20.55 7.32
C ILE A 38 3.88 21.22 6.00
N CYS A 39 3.33 22.44 6.09
CA CYS A 39 2.92 23.22 4.91
C CYS A 39 4.11 23.46 3.98
N GLN A 40 5.24 23.94 4.53
CA GLN A 40 6.46 24.19 3.78
C GLN A 40 6.96 22.93 3.06
N ARG A 41 7.08 21.80 3.79
CA ARG A 41 7.50 20.51 3.20
C ARG A 41 6.59 20.08 2.05
N ASN A 42 5.28 20.30 2.17
CA ASN A 42 4.34 19.92 1.13
C ASN A 42 4.40 20.86 -0.08
N MET A 43 4.51 22.17 0.17
CA MET A 43 4.69 23.20 -0.85
C MET A 43 5.97 22.97 -1.67
N ASP A 44 7.11 22.75 -1.02
CA ASP A 44 8.41 22.55 -1.67
C ASP A 44 8.41 21.31 -2.57
N MET A 45 7.73 20.24 -2.16
CA MET A 45 7.56 19.04 -2.98
C MET A 45 6.79 19.35 -4.26
N HIS A 46 5.71 20.15 -4.18
CA HIS A 46 4.92 20.53 -5.35
C HIS A 46 5.68 21.49 -6.25
N ILE A 47 6.35 22.52 -5.71
CA ILE A 47 7.18 23.46 -6.49
C ILE A 47 8.28 22.71 -7.24
N LYS A 48 8.97 21.78 -6.58
CA LYS A 48 10.00 20.95 -7.21
C LYS A 48 9.46 20.12 -8.38
N THR A 49 8.22 19.66 -8.29
CA THR A 49 7.56 18.86 -9.34
C THR A 49 7.00 19.74 -10.46
N TYR A 50 6.51 20.94 -10.13
CA TYR A 50 5.84 21.87 -11.02
C TYR A 50 6.44 23.29 -10.90
N PRO A 51 7.73 23.48 -11.29
CA PRO A 51 8.42 24.76 -11.11
C PRO A 51 7.76 25.91 -11.86
N GLN A 52 7.09 25.62 -12.98
CA GLN A 52 6.34 26.60 -13.76
C GLN A 52 5.11 27.17 -13.03
N LEU A 53 4.64 26.51 -11.96
CA LEU A 53 3.51 26.96 -11.13
C LEU A 53 3.97 27.50 -9.77
N GLU A 54 5.27 27.80 -9.60
CA GLU A 54 5.82 28.15 -8.29
C GLU A 54 5.06 29.30 -7.61
N GLN A 55 4.79 30.39 -8.33
CA GLN A 55 4.09 31.54 -7.77
C GLN A 55 2.66 31.18 -7.34
N ASP A 56 1.90 30.52 -8.21
CA ASP A 56 0.53 30.08 -7.89
C ASP A 56 0.51 29.14 -6.67
N ILE A 57 1.49 28.24 -6.57
CA ILE A 57 1.62 27.33 -5.43
C ILE A 57 1.90 28.14 -4.16
N ARG A 58 2.86 29.07 -4.18
CA ARG A 58 3.17 29.91 -3.02
C ARG A 58 1.95 30.71 -2.55
N ASP A 59 1.24 31.34 -3.49
CA ASP A 59 0.06 32.16 -3.20
C ASP A 59 -1.07 31.31 -2.57
N VAL A 60 -1.31 30.10 -3.11
CA VAL A 60 -2.30 29.17 -2.53
C VAL A 60 -1.91 28.75 -1.11
N TYR A 61 -0.64 28.43 -0.87
CA TYR A 61 -0.19 28.03 0.45
C TYR A 61 -0.29 29.17 1.47
N GLU A 62 0.16 30.37 1.10
CA GLU A 62 0.14 31.55 1.96
C GLU A 62 -1.29 31.97 2.33
N HIS A 63 -2.17 32.09 1.33
CA HIS A 63 -3.48 32.70 1.54
C HIS A 63 -4.58 31.71 1.94
N PHE A 64 -4.40 30.41 1.68
CA PHE A 64 -5.43 29.40 1.89
C PHE A 64 -4.99 28.21 2.76
N VAL A 65 -3.82 27.61 2.50
CA VAL A 65 -3.42 26.39 3.24
C VAL A 65 -2.92 26.72 4.64
N VAL A 66 -1.92 27.59 4.79
CA VAL A 66 -1.37 28.01 6.09
C VAL A 66 -2.47 28.54 7.03
N PRO A 67 -3.41 29.40 6.61
CA PRO A 67 -4.51 29.85 7.46
C PRO A 67 -5.64 28.82 7.62
N LYS A 68 -5.48 27.58 7.12
CA LYS A 68 -6.43 26.46 7.23
C LYS A 68 -7.80 26.72 6.57
N LYS A 69 -7.85 27.55 5.52
CA LYS A 69 -9.07 27.79 4.72
C LYS A 69 -9.32 26.68 3.71
N VAL A 70 -8.24 26.07 3.21
CA VAL A 70 -8.25 24.91 2.31
C VAL A 70 -7.22 23.91 2.82
N LEU A 71 -7.57 22.62 2.78
CA LEU A 71 -6.65 21.55 3.19
C LEU A 71 -6.29 20.68 1.98
N PRO A 72 -5.00 20.45 1.71
CA PRO A 72 -4.58 19.43 0.77
C PRO A 72 -5.02 18.04 1.24
N SER A 73 -4.99 17.05 0.35
CA SER A 73 -5.34 15.67 0.69
C SER A 73 -4.50 15.16 1.86
N MET A 74 -5.09 14.30 2.70
CA MET A 74 -4.41 13.76 3.89
C MET A 74 -3.07 13.14 3.53
N ARG A 75 -3.04 12.34 2.46
CA ARG A 75 -1.86 11.65 1.93
C ARG A 75 -0.76 12.62 1.50
N SER A 76 -1.12 13.71 0.82
CA SER A 76 -0.18 14.77 0.42
C SER A 76 0.53 15.34 1.65
N MET A 77 -0.21 15.75 2.67
CA MET A 77 0.35 16.36 3.88
C MET A 77 1.17 15.35 4.71
N GLN A 78 0.64 14.13 4.89
CA GLN A 78 1.28 13.07 5.66
C GLN A 78 2.59 12.59 5.04
N PHE A 79 2.61 12.35 3.73
CA PHE A 79 3.76 11.74 3.04
C PHE A 79 4.63 12.73 2.28
N GLY A 80 4.23 14.00 2.16
CA GLY A 80 4.91 15.06 1.41
C GLY A 80 6.44 15.07 1.55
N GLY A 81 7.14 15.30 0.44
CA GLY A 81 8.59 15.19 0.31
C GLY A 81 9.03 13.79 -0.10
N LYS A 82 10.18 13.35 0.42
CA LYS A 82 10.90 12.16 -0.04
C LYS A 82 10.06 10.87 -0.22
N PRO A 83 9.10 10.52 0.66
CA PRO A 83 8.29 9.32 0.46
C PRO A 83 7.48 9.33 -0.84
N ILE A 84 6.88 10.47 -1.21
CA ILE A 84 6.14 10.63 -2.48
C ILE A 84 7.11 10.71 -3.65
N GLU A 85 8.27 11.37 -3.49
CA GLU A 85 9.29 11.41 -4.56
C GLU A 85 9.81 10.02 -4.95
N ILE A 86 9.96 9.10 -3.99
CA ILE A 86 10.38 7.72 -4.24
C ILE A 86 9.22 6.90 -4.84
N SER A 87 8.00 7.11 -4.35
CA SER A 87 6.83 6.30 -4.66
C SER A 87 5.62 7.21 -4.87
N PRO A 88 5.48 7.80 -6.08
CA PRO A 88 4.48 8.83 -6.37
C PRO A 88 3.05 8.39 -6.10
N ASN A 89 2.77 7.09 -6.28
CA ASN A 89 1.47 6.50 -5.98
C ASN A 89 1.00 6.76 -4.53
N ARG A 90 1.92 7.00 -3.58
CA ARG A 90 1.59 7.32 -2.19
C ARG A 90 0.77 8.60 -2.02
N VAL A 91 0.75 9.51 -3.00
CA VAL A 91 -0.09 10.71 -2.94
C VAL A 91 -1.58 10.39 -3.09
N TYR A 92 -1.91 9.27 -3.71
CA TYR A 92 -3.29 8.82 -3.93
C TYR A 92 -3.75 7.93 -2.78
N ASN A 93 -4.94 8.20 -2.24
CA ASN A 93 -5.48 7.43 -1.13
C ASN A 93 -6.29 6.21 -1.59
N CYS A 94 -6.91 6.30 -2.76
CA CYS A 94 -7.79 5.28 -3.30
C CYS A 94 -7.43 5.01 -4.76
N ALA A 95 -7.61 3.76 -5.18
CA ALA A 95 -7.45 3.30 -6.55
C ALA A 95 -8.59 2.33 -6.90
N TYR A 96 -8.77 2.09 -8.20
CA TYR A 96 -9.69 1.09 -8.71
C TYR A 96 -9.02 0.27 -9.82
N MET A 97 -9.25 -1.04 -9.85
CA MET A 97 -8.86 -1.89 -10.98
C MET A 97 -9.84 -3.05 -11.20
N PRO A 98 -10.19 -3.39 -12.46
CA PRO A 98 -10.86 -4.66 -12.74
C PRO A 98 -9.91 -5.83 -12.50
N ILE A 99 -10.45 -6.99 -12.09
CA ILE A 99 -9.69 -8.23 -12.02
C ILE A 99 -9.82 -8.95 -13.36
N ASP A 100 -9.05 -8.49 -14.35
CA ASP A 100 -9.01 -9.00 -15.73
C ASP A 100 -7.68 -9.67 -16.10
N SER A 101 -6.69 -9.57 -15.23
CA SER A 101 -5.36 -10.13 -15.40
C SER A 101 -4.80 -10.60 -14.07
N HIS A 102 -3.97 -11.65 -14.13
CA HIS A 102 -3.20 -12.12 -12.97
C HIS A 102 -2.28 -11.05 -12.37
N ILE A 103 -1.91 -10.03 -13.16
CA ILE A 103 -1.10 -8.88 -12.73
C ILE A 103 -1.88 -8.02 -11.71
N ALA A 104 -3.21 -7.93 -11.82
CA ALA A 104 -4.03 -7.11 -10.94
C ALA A 104 -3.88 -7.48 -9.46
N PHE A 105 -3.71 -8.78 -9.15
CA PHE A 105 -3.45 -9.24 -7.78
C PHE A 105 -2.12 -8.72 -7.22
N SER A 106 -1.07 -8.70 -8.05
CA SER A 106 0.23 -8.15 -7.66
C SER A 106 0.17 -6.64 -7.46
N GLU A 107 -0.50 -5.92 -8.37
CA GLU A 107 -0.68 -4.47 -8.26
C GLU A 107 -1.52 -4.09 -7.03
N ALA A 108 -2.56 -4.87 -6.73
CA ALA A 108 -3.35 -4.69 -5.51
C ALA A 108 -2.49 -4.81 -4.25
N MET A 109 -1.63 -5.85 -4.16
CA MET A 109 -0.67 -6.00 -3.06
C MET A 109 0.24 -4.78 -2.95
N PHE A 110 0.82 -4.33 -4.06
CA PHE A 110 1.69 -3.15 -4.10
C PHE A 110 0.99 -1.88 -3.59
N LEU A 111 -0.22 -1.61 -4.09
CA LEU A 111 -0.98 -0.41 -3.74
C LEU A 111 -1.42 -0.43 -2.27
N LEU A 112 -1.91 -1.56 -1.77
CA LEU A 112 -2.33 -1.73 -0.39
C LEU A 112 -1.15 -1.53 0.58
N LEU A 113 0.01 -2.12 0.30
CA LEU A 113 1.24 -1.89 1.09
C LEU A 113 1.74 -0.43 1.01
N GLY A 114 1.44 0.27 -0.08
CA GLY A 114 1.64 1.72 -0.21
C GLY A 114 0.70 2.58 0.66
N GLY A 115 -0.32 1.95 1.25
CA GLY A 115 -1.39 2.58 2.02
C GLY A 115 -2.52 3.16 1.15
N THR A 116 -2.68 2.65 -0.07
CA THR A 116 -3.78 3.01 -0.99
C THR A 116 -4.89 1.98 -0.85
N GLY A 117 -6.12 2.42 -0.59
CA GLY A 117 -7.28 1.54 -0.66
C GLY A 117 -7.58 1.15 -2.10
N VAL A 118 -7.76 -0.14 -2.38
CA VAL A 118 -8.02 -0.64 -3.74
C VAL A 118 -9.46 -1.15 -3.82
N GLY A 119 -10.29 -0.41 -4.56
CA GLY A 119 -11.56 -0.93 -5.06
C GLY A 119 -11.31 -1.82 -6.27
N TYR A 120 -12.13 -2.85 -6.47
CA TYR A 120 -11.94 -3.75 -7.60
C TYR A 120 -13.26 -4.35 -8.07
N SER A 121 -13.26 -4.84 -9.31
CA SER A 121 -14.42 -5.52 -9.89
C SER A 121 -14.08 -6.95 -10.27
N VAL A 122 -14.87 -7.89 -9.72
CA VAL A 122 -14.86 -9.31 -10.06
C VAL A 122 -16.06 -9.71 -10.92
N GLN A 123 -16.66 -8.76 -11.65
CA GLN A 123 -17.73 -9.09 -12.59
C GLN A 123 -17.24 -10.12 -13.62
N ARG A 124 -18.14 -11.01 -14.06
CA ARG A 124 -17.80 -12.15 -14.94
C ARG A 124 -16.97 -11.72 -16.15
N HIS A 125 -17.40 -10.68 -16.87
CA HIS A 125 -16.68 -10.21 -18.06
C HIS A 125 -15.25 -9.72 -17.81
N HIS A 126 -14.89 -9.30 -16.59
CA HIS A 126 -13.49 -9.03 -16.23
C HIS A 126 -12.75 -10.35 -15.98
N VAL A 127 -13.30 -11.16 -15.08
CA VAL A 127 -12.68 -12.42 -14.63
C VAL A 127 -12.50 -13.41 -15.80
N ASP A 128 -13.42 -13.41 -16.76
CA ASP A 128 -13.38 -14.23 -17.96
C ASP A 128 -12.24 -13.86 -18.92
N LEU A 129 -11.60 -12.68 -18.78
CA LEU A 129 -10.39 -12.31 -19.53
C LEU A 129 -9.14 -12.98 -18.98
N MET A 130 -9.17 -13.48 -17.74
CA MET A 130 -8.03 -14.16 -17.15
C MET A 130 -7.75 -15.50 -17.84
N ARG A 131 -6.49 -15.91 -17.73
CA ARG A 131 -6.03 -17.23 -18.18
C ARG A 131 -6.65 -18.34 -17.33
N GLU A 132 -6.75 -19.52 -17.92
CA GLU A 132 -7.07 -20.73 -17.18
C GLU A 132 -5.99 -21.05 -16.16
N ILE A 133 -6.39 -21.72 -15.09
CA ILE A 133 -5.50 -22.24 -14.08
C ILE A 133 -4.81 -23.50 -14.62
N HIS A 134 -3.48 -23.45 -14.64
CA HIS A 134 -2.62 -24.59 -14.96
C HIS A 134 -1.68 -24.84 -13.78
N LYS A 135 -1.85 -25.98 -13.11
CA LYS A 135 -1.06 -26.35 -11.93
C LYS A 135 0.41 -26.56 -12.32
N PRO A 136 1.37 -26.02 -11.55
CA PRO A 136 2.78 -26.21 -11.83
C PRO A 136 3.22 -27.65 -11.59
N ASN A 137 4.36 -28.04 -12.17
CA ASN A 137 4.94 -29.35 -11.98
C ASN A 137 5.63 -29.48 -10.62
N LEU A 138 5.04 -30.29 -9.74
CA LEU A 138 5.52 -30.55 -8.38
C LEU A 138 6.94 -31.14 -8.33
N ASN A 139 7.37 -31.85 -9.37
CA ASN A 139 8.71 -32.43 -9.46
C ASN A 139 9.77 -31.40 -9.88
N ARG A 140 9.36 -30.18 -10.25
CA ARG A 140 10.26 -29.09 -10.67
C ARG A 140 10.06 -27.88 -9.77
N GLN A 141 10.81 -27.83 -8.68
CA GLN A 141 10.78 -26.70 -7.75
C GLN A 141 11.81 -25.64 -8.13
N ARG A 142 11.46 -24.36 -7.93
CA ARG A 142 12.37 -23.24 -8.13
C ARG A 142 12.31 -22.30 -6.93
N ARG A 143 13.47 -22.09 -6.29
CA ARG A 143 13.61 -21.11 -5.21
C ARG A 143 13.40 -19.68 -5.73
N TYR A 144 12.63 -18.89 -5.01
CA TYR A 144 12.43 -17.47 -5.25
C TYR A 144 12.70 -16.69 -3.97
N LEU A 145 13.77 -15.87 -3.97
CA LEU A 145 14.07 -14.97 -2.86
C LEU A 145 13.13 -13.76 -2.91
N VAL A 146 12.37 -13.56 -1.85
CA VAL A 146 11.49 -12.40 -1.71
C VAL A 146 12.29 -11.24 -1.14
N ASN A 147 12.50 -10.21 -1.96
CA ASN A 147 13.23 -9.01 -1.55
C ASN A 147 12.51 -8.26 -0.42
N ASP A 148 13.27 -7.62 0.46
CA ASP A 148 12.77 -6.80 1.58
C ASP A 148 12.20 -5.44 1.16
N SER A 149 11.21 -5.46 0.26
CA SER A 149 10.50 -4.28 -0.24
C SER A 149 9.03 -4.57 -0.55
N ILE A 150 8.26 -3.50 -0.78
CA ILE A 150 6.85 -3.60 -1.19
C ILE A 150 6.73 -4.29 -2.54
N GLU A 151 7.64 -3.96 -3.46
CA GLU A 151 7.77 -4.58 -4.77
C GLU A 151 8.09 -6.08 -4.64
N GLY A 152 9.00 -6.46 -3.74
CA GLY A 152 9.30 -7.88 -3.47
C GLY A 152 8.08 -8.68 -3.02
N TRP A 153 7.23 -8.10 -2.16
CA TRP A 153 5.98 -8.72 -1.73
C TRP A 153 4.98 -8.85 -2.89
N ALA A 154 4.81 -7.78 -3.68
CA ALA A 154 3.94 -7.79 -4.85
C ALA A 154 4.42 -8.81 -5.91
N ASP A 155 5.73 -8.90 -6.13
CA ASP A 155 6.33 -9.86 -7.05
C ASP A 155 6.14 -11.30 -6.56
N ALA A 156 6.15 -11.56 -5.25
CA ALA A 156 5.87 -12.90 -4.74
C ALA A 156 4.45 -13.37 -5.11
N VAL A 157 3.46 -12.48 -5.01
CA VAL A 157 2.08 -12.75 -5.49
C VAL A 157 2.08 -12.99 -7.00
N LYS A 158 2.77 -12.14 -7.77
CA LYS A 158 2.90 -12.31 -9.23
C LYS A 158 3.49 -13.66 -9.60
N ILE A 159 4.58 -14.06 -8.97
CA ILE A 159 5.25 -15.34 -9.23
C ILE A 159 4.31 -16.51 -8.93
N LEU A 160 3.59 -16.48 -7.81
CA LEU A 160 2.61 -17.51 -7.49
C LEU A 160 1.54 -17.61 -8.58
N MET A 161 0.96 -16.48 -8.98
CA MET A 161 -0.06 -16.46 -10.03
C MET A 161 0.49 -16.90 -11.39
N GLU A 162 1.71 -16.52 -11.77
CA GLU A 162 2.36 -16.96 -13.01
C GLU A 162 2.61 -18.47 -13.03
N CYS A 163 2.95 -19.07 -11.87
CA CYS A 163 3.09 -20.51 -11.72
C CYS A 163 1.77 -21.27 -11.91
N TYR A 164 0.65 -20.71 -11.44
CA TYR A 164 -0.68 -21.32 -11.55
C TYR A 164 -1.47 -20.91 -12.79
N THR A 165 -0.93 -20.04 -13.65
CA THR A 165 -1.53 -19.65 -14.95
C THR A 165 -0.74 -20.18 -16.14
N GLY A 166 0.21 -21.10 -15.90
CA GLY A 166 1.02 -21.76 -16.92
C GLY A 166 2.11 -20.88 -17.55
N ILE A 167 2.30 -19.64 -17.09
CA ILE A 167 3.39 -18.77 -17.53
C ILE A 167 4.74 -19.32 -17.03
N ARG A 168 4.75 -19.86 -15.81
CA ARG A 168 5.86 -20.61 -15.24
C ARG A 168 5.41 -22.04 -14.95
N THR A 169 6.19 -23.02 -15.36
CA THR A 169 5.83 -24.44 -15.18
C THR A 169 6.36 -25.05 -13.88
N SER A 170 7.24 -24.36 -13.17
CA SER A 170 7.87 -24.85 -11.93
C SER A 170 7.08 -24.42 -10.70
N SER A 171 7.01 -25.28 -9.68
CA SER A 171 6.44 -24.93 -8.39
C SER A 171 7.35 -23.95 -7.64
N PRO A 172 6.83 -22.81 -7.15
CA PRO A 172 7.63 -21.82 -6.45
C PRO A 172 7.97 -22.29 -5.03
N VAL A 173 9.21 -22.06 -4.60
CA VAL A 173 9.63 -22.21 -3.20
C VAL A 173 10.08 -20.85 -2.71
N PHE A 174 9.21 -20.16 -1.98
CA PHE A 174 9.46 -18.81 -1.49
C PHE A 174 10.45 -18.83 -0.32
N ASP A 175 11.54 -18.09 -0.49
CA ASP A 175 12.53 -17.81 0.53
C ASP A 175 12.32 -16.39 1.06
N TYR A 176 12.07 -16.29 2.36
CA TYR A 176 11.76 -15.03 3.06
C TYR A 176 12.95 -14.48 3.86
N SER A 177 14.15 -15.07 3.70
CA SER A 177 15.33 -14.75 4.52
C SER A 177 15.80 -13.29 4.40
N ASP A 178 15.52 -12.62 3.29
CA ASP A 178 15.88 -11.20 3.10
C ASP A 178 14.91 -10.25 3.84
N ILE A 179 13.66 -10.68 4.08
CA ILE A 179 12.64 -9.82 4.71
C ILE A 179 13.01 -9.51 6.16
N ARG A 180 13.05 -8.22 6.49
CA ARG A 180 13.39 -7.76 7.84
C ARG A 180 12.45 -8.32 8.92
N PRO A 181 12.94 -8.53 10.14
CA PRO A 181 12.13 -9.06 11.22
C PRO A 181 11.01 -8.10 11.64
N LYS A 182 9.98 -8.66 12.28
CA LYS A 182 8.89 -7.88 12.87
C LYS A 182 9.44 -6.86 13.87
N GLY A 183 8.95 -5.63 13.80
CA GLY A 183 9.36 -4.55 14.69
C GLY A 183 10.47 -3.66 14.15
N SER A 184 11.17 -4.05 13.06
CA SER A 184 12.18 -3.21 12.42
C SER A 184 11.60 -1.88 11.93
N LEU A 185 12.37 -0.78 12.04
CA LEU A 185 11.90 0.54 11.62
C LEU A 185 11.73 0.66 10.11
N LEU A 186 10.63 1.27 9.67
CA LEU A 186 10.40 1.60 8.27
C LEU A 186 10.87 3.04 7.99
N LYS A 187 12.02 3.16 7.32
CA LYS A 187 12.69 4.46 7.07
C LYS A 187 11.85 5.43 6.23
N THR A 188 11.12 4.93 5.23
CA THR A 188 10.43 5.77 4.23
C THR A 188 8.97 6.05 4.59
N SER A 189 8.23 5.04 5.04
CA SER A 189 6.80 5.18 5.39
C SER A 189 6.55 5.57 6.85
N GLY A 190 7.56 5.45 7.71
CA GLY A 190 7.36 5.48 9.17
C GLY A 190 6.71 4.18 9.68
N GLY A 191 6.77 3.97 11.00
CA GLY A 191 6.21 2.79 11.65
C GLY A 191 7.18 1.61 11.79
N LYS A 192 6.63 0.43 12.08
CA LYS A 192 7.37 -0.82 12.30
C LYS A 192 6.98 -1.86 11.26
N ALA A 193 7.94 -2.68 10.85
CA ALA A 193 7.74 -3.74 9.88
C ALA A 193 6.91 -4.89 10.48
N PRO A 194 6.05 -5.53 9.69
CA PRO A 194 5.23 -6.66 10.16
C PRO A 194 6.00 -7.98 10.23
N GLY A 195 7.17 -8.07 9.58
CA GLY A 195 7.89 -9.32 9.34
C GLY A 195 7.31 -10.11 8.15
N SER A 196 7.89 -11.26 7.83
CA SER A 196 7.50 -12.07 6.66
C SER A 196 6.23 -12.91 6.86
N GLN A 197 5.79 -13.12 8.09
CA GLN A 197 4.72 -14.05 8.42
C GLN A 197 3.38 -13.73 7.73
N PRO A 198 2.93 -12.47 7.62
CA PRO A 198 1.69 -12.14 6.91
C PRO A 198 1.72 -12.50 5.42
N LEU A 199 2.82 -12.17 4.72
CA LEU A 199 3.00 -12.54 3.32
C LEU A 199 3.00 -14.07 3.16
N ARG A 200 3.72 -14.78 4.03
CA ARG A 200 3.77 -16.25 3.99
C ARG A 200 2.37 -16.86 4.13
N LYS A 201 1.58 -16.38 5.09
CA LYS A 201 0.18 -16.82 5.28
C LYS A 201 -0.66 -16.55 4.03
N CYS A 202 -0.56 -15.35 3.47
CA CYS A 202 -1.25 -14.95 2.25
C CYS A 202 -0.96 -15.90 1.08
N LEU A 203 0.33 -16.13 0.79
CA LEU A 203 0.75 -16.98 -0.33
C LEU A 203 0.27 -18.43 -0.14
N VAL A 204 0.33 -18.97 1.08
CA VAL A 204 -0.19 -20.32 1.39
C VAL A 204 -1.70 -20.40 1.16
N LEU A 205 -2.47 -19.40 1.60
CA LEU A 205 -3.93 -19.39 1.41
C LEU A 205 -4.33 -19.29 -0.06
N ILE A 206 -3.67 -18.40 -0.81
CA ILE A 206 -3.87 -18.26 -2.26
C ILE A 206 -3.47 -19.56 -2.96
N GLU A 207 -2.33 -20.15 -2.64
CA GLU A 207 -1.88 -21.40 -3.22
C GLU A 207 -2.88 -22.53 -2.97
N ASN A 208 -3.34 -22.69 -1.72
CA ASN A 208 -4.34 -23.70 -1.38
C ASN A 208 -5.64 -23.51 -2.18
N LEU A 209 -6.10 -22.26 -2.36
CA LEU A 209 -7.26 -21.96 -3.20
C LEU A 209 -7.01 -22.41 -4.65
N LEU A 210 -5.86 -22.03 -5.23
CA LEU A 210 -5.52 -22.36 -6.62
C LEU A 210 -5.34 -23.88 -6.84
N GLN A 211 -4.81 -24.60 -5.86
CA GLN A 211 -4.69 -26.07 -5.91
C GLN A 211 -6.03 -26.79 -5.94
N ASN A 212 -7.07 -26.21 -5.34
CA ASN A 212 -8.41 -26.77 -5.32
C ASN A 212 -9.22 -26.48 -6.59
N ILE A 213 -8.73 -25.60 -7.47
CA ILE A 213 -9.35 -25.34 -8.77
C ILE A 213 -9.00 -26.48 -9.74
N PRO A 214 -9.98 -27.01 -10.50
CA PRO A 214 -9.71 -28.00 -11.55
C PRO A 214 -8.76 -27.43 -12.61
N ASN A 215 -7.78 -28.23 -13.03
CA ASN A 215 -6.79 -27.83 -14.03
C ASN A 215 -7.48 -27.56 -15.38
N GLY A 216 -7.12 -26.48 -16.08
CA GLY A 216 -7.75 -26.05 -17.33
C GLY A 216 -9.08 -25.33 -17.15
N THR A 217 -9.38 -24.83 -15.95
CA THR A 217 -10.57 -24.01 -15.69
C THR A 217 -10.19 -22.60 -15.28
N LYS A 218 -11.09 -21.63 -15.51
CA LYS A 218 -10.87 -20.24 -15.10
C LYS A 218 -11.25 -20.03 -13.64
N LEU A 219 -10.68 -18.98 -13.04
CA LEU A 219 -11.16 -18.46 -11.77
C LEU A 219 -12.63 -18.05 -11.90
N SER A 220 -13.41 -18.36 -10.88
CA SER A 220 -14.74 -17.76 -10.70
C SER A 220 -14.63 -16.40 -10.01
N PRO A 221 -15.63 -15.51 -10.15
CA PRO A 221 -15.70 -14.25 -9.43
C PRO A 221 -15.44 -14.33 -7.92
N ILE A 222 -16.00 -15.33 -7.25
CA ILE A 222 -15.83 -15.49 -5.80
C ILE A 222 -14.39 -15.89 -5.45
N GLN A 223 -13.76 -16.75 -6.25
CA GLN A 223 -12.36 -17.13 -6.05
C GLN A 223 -11.41 -15.94 -6.27
N ALA A 224 -11.67 -15.12 -7.28
CA ALA A 224 -10.92 -13.88 -7.49
C ALA A 224 -11.09 -12.91 -6.30
N HIS A 225 -12.30 -12.80 -5.76
CA HIS A 225 -12.57 -12.01 -4.56
C HIS A 225 -11.82 -12.55 -3.33
N ASP A 226 -11.83 -13.86 -3.10
CA ASP A 226 -11.13 -14.49 -1.98
C ASP A 226 -9.61 -14.24 -2.03
N ILE A 227 -9.00 -14.29 -3.23
CA ILE A 227 -7.58 -13.95 -3.41
C ILE A 227 -7.33 -12.49 -2.98
N MET A 228 -8.19 -11.55 -3.37
CA MET A 228 -8.08 -10.14 -2.96
C MET A 228 -8.23 -9.96 -1.45
N CYS A 229 -9.12 -10.71 -0.80
CA CYS A 229 -9.28 -10.72 0.66
C CYS A 229 -8.03 -11.22 1.37
N HIS A 230 -7.41 -12.31 0.88
CA HIS A 230 -6.15 -12.81 1.43
C HIS A 230 -4.99 -11.80 1.28
N ILE A 231 -4.94 -11.10 0.14
CA ILE A 231 -3.98 -10.01 -0.08
C ILE A 231 -4.21 -8.88 0.92
N ALA A 232 -5.46 -8.46 1.14
CA ALA A 232 -5.79 -7.39 2.09
C ALA A 232 -5.41 -7.77 3.54
N ASP A 233 -5.69 -9.01 3.97
CA ASP A 233 -5.33 -9.51 5.30
C ASP A 233 -3.81 -9.48 5.55
N ALA A 234 -3.00 -9.73 4.51
CA ALA A 234 -1.56 -9.68 4.58
C ALA A 234 -1.04 -8.28 4.94
N VAL A 235 -1.75 -7.24 4.50
CA VAL A 235 -1.40 -5.83 4.72
C VAL A 235 -1.91 -5.30 6.06
N LEU A 236 -3.08 -5.77 6.51
CA LEU A 236 -3.67 -5.39 7.81
C LEU A 236 -2.92 -5.96 9.02
N SER A 237 -2.10 -6.99 8.80
CA SER A 237 -1.33 -7.67 9.85
C SER A 237 -0.05 -6.88 10.21
N GLY A 238 -0.21 -5.71 10.84
CA GLY A 238 0.90 -4.82 11.26
C GLY A 238 0.58 -3.99 12.48
#